data_AF-A0A183HQA6-F1
#
_entry.id   AF-A0A183HQA6-F1
#
_cell.length_a   1.000
_cell.length_b   1.000
_cell.length_c   1.000
_cell.angle_alpha   90.00
_cell.angle_beta   90.00
_cell.angle_gamma   90.00
#
_symmetry.space_group_name_H-M   'P 1'
#
loop_
_entity.id
_entity.type
_entity.pdbx_description
1 polymer ?
#
loop_
_entity_poly.entity_id
_entity_poly.type
_entity_poly.pdbx_seq_one_letter_code
_entity_poly.pdbx_strand_id
1 'polypeptide(L)'
;MSFVSDAKRLFGTTNLYEILNLKGSKLKRSEYSQAEIKKAFFKLSLQFHPDRCDDDTKKVQTTAKFQILSRAYAILSDEQKRAVYDESGIVDDAEICSDDAYWLDKWRLIFKKVTKEDIDNFIQKFRGIITILLYYFFHSVVRAV
;
A
#
# COMPACT_ATOMS: atom_id res chain seq x y z
N MET A 1 10.04 22.47 -0.47
CA MET A 1 10.82 21.49 0.32
C MET A 1 11.11 20.30 -0.59
N SER A 2 12.29 19.70 -0.48
CA SER A 2 12.67 18.52 -1.29
C SER A 2 12.00 17.27 -0.72
N PHE A 3 11.61 16.32 -1.58
CA PHE A 3 11.01 15.06 -1.15
C PHE A 3 11.88 14.33 -0.13
N VAL A 4 13.21 14.30 -0.35
CA VAL A 4 14.18 13.67 0.54
C VAL A 4 14.17 14.31 1.93
N SER A 5 14.10 15.65 1.99
CA SER A 5 14.06 16.39 3.26
C SER A 5 12.76 16.12 4.04
N ASP A 6 11.64 16.06 3.35
CA ASP A 6 10.33 15.80 3.95
C ASP A 6 10.18 14.34 4.40
N ALA A 7 10.67 13.39 3.60
CA ALA A 7 10.72 11.98 3.96
C ALA A 7 11.53 11.76 5.25
N LYS A 8 12.72 12.36 5.34
CA LYS A 8 13.55 12.26 6.55
C LYS A 8 12.86 12.89 7.77
N ARG A 9 12.18 14.02 7.62
CA ARG A 9 11.46 14.69 8.71
C ARG A 9 10.25 13.89 9.19
N LEU A 10 9.46 13.32 8.27
CA LEU A 10 8.17 12.69 8.59
C LEU A 10 8.26 11.21 8.94
N PHE A 11 9.21 10.49 8.34
CA PHE A 11 9.39 9.03 8.49
C PHE A 11 10.75 8.65 9.10
N GLY A 12 11.66 9.61 9.29
CA GLY A 12 13.00 9.33 9.84
C GLY A 12 13.94 8.63 8.85
N THR A 13 13.53 8.46 7.59
CA THR A 13 14.26 7.70 6.59
C THR A 13 14.07 8.29 5.20
N THR A 14 15.06 8.08 4.33
CA THR A 14 15.01 8.43 2.91
C THR A 14 14.79 7.20 2.02
N ASN A 15 14.74 6.00 2.62
CA ASN A 15 14.55 4.76 1.91
C ASN A 15 13.07 4.53 1.60
N LEU A 16 12.73 4.36 0.32
CA LEU A 16 11.34 4.22 -0.14
C LEU A 16 10.64 2.97 0.43
N TYR A 17 11.37 1.86 0.57
CA TYR A 17 10.83 0.63 1.14
C TYR A 17 10.49 0.81 2.62
N GLU A 18 11.29 1.59 3.33
CA GLU A 18 11.07 1.87 4.75
C GLU A 18 9.93 2.84 4.98
N ILE A 19 9.76 3.83 4.08
CA ILE A 19 8.60 4.72 4.05
C ILE A 19 7.30 3.92 3.91
N LEU A 20 7.29 2.87 3.07
CA LEU A 20 6.16 1.94 2.94
C LEU A 20 6.10 0.88 4.06
N ASN A 21 6.94 0.99 5.09
CA ASN A 21 7.01 0.08 6.23
C ASN A 21 7.25 -1.40 5.82
N LEU A 22 8.01 -1.63 4.76
CA LEU A 22 8.38 -2.98 4.30
C LEU A 22 9.54 -3.57 5.13
N LYS A 23 10.21 -2.77 5.96
CA LYS A 23 11.36 -3.14 6.81
C LYS A 23 11.13 -4.33 7.76
N GLY A 24 9.86 -4.64 8.07
CA GLY A 24 9.48 -5.77 8.93
C GLY A 24 9.51 -7.14 8.24
N SER A 25 9.77 -7.19 6.92
CA SER A 25 9.85 -8.43 6.17
C SER A 25 11.31 -8.91 6.07
N LYS A 26 11.52 -10.22 6.19
CA LYS A 26 12.85 -10.87 6.04
C LYS A 26 13.43 -10.75 4.61
N LEU A 27 12.66 -10.21 3.67
CA LEU A 27 12.99 -10.17 2.25
C LEU A 27 13.95 -9.03 1.92
N LYS A 28 14.83 -9.28 0.94
CA LYS A 28 15.69 -8.25 0.34
C LYS A 28 14.86 -7.30 -0.51
N ARG A 29 15.39 -6.10 -0.80
CA ARG A 29 14.69 -5.07 -1.61
C ARG A 29 14.19 -5.59 -2.96
N SER A 30 14.99 -6.42 -3.63
CA SER A 30 14.66 -7.05 -4.92
C SER A 30 13.59 -8.15 -4.84
N GLU A 31 13.29 -8.65 -3.64
CA GLU A 31 12.37 -9.77 -3.44
C GLU A 31 10.93 -9.33 -3.17
N TYR A 32 10.69 -8.04 -2.88
CA TYR A 32 9.34 -7.52 -2.74
C TYR A 32 8.60 -7.58 -4.07
N SER A 33 7.48 -8.30 -4.09
CA SER A 33 6.58 -8.33 -5.23
C SER A 33 5.79 -7.02 -5.36
N GLN A 34 5.33 -6.70 -6.56
CA GLN A 34 4.45 -5.56 -6.80
C GLN A 34 3.16 -5.63 -5.96
N ALA A 35 2.66 -6.84 -5.71
CA ALA A 35 1.49 -7.07 -4.87
C ALA A 35 1.74 -6.67 -3.40
N GLU A 36 2.92 -6.96 -2.86
CA GLU A 36 3.29 -6.59 -1.48
C GLU A 36 3.48 -5.08 -1.34
N ILE A 37 4.14 -4.44 -2.30
CA ILE A 37 4.31 -2.99 -2.34
C ILE A 37 2.94 -2.29 -2.39
N LYS A 38 2.06 -2.74 -3.29
CA LYS A 38 0.68 -2.22 -3.38
C LYS A 38 -0.11 -2.43 -2.10
N LYS A 39 0.00 -3.60 -1.47
CA LYS A 39 -0.68 -3.91 -0.21
C LYS A 39 -0.19 -3.04 0.95
N ALA A 40 1.11 -2.83 1.05
CA ALA A 40 1.73 -1.99 2.07
C ALA A 40 1.29 -0.52 1.89
N PHE A 41 1.37 -0.01 0.66
CA PHE A 41 0.87 1.32 0.33
C PHE A 41 -0.62 1.46 0.64
N PHE A 42 -1.46 0.50 0.25
CA PHE A 42 -2.89 0.53 0.54
C PHE A 42 -3.18 0.69 2.03
N LYS A 43 -2.52 -0.14 2.87
CA LYS A 43 -2.70 -0.09 4.32
C LYS A 43 -2.35 1.28 4.91
N LEU A 44 -1.21 1.85 4.50
CA LEU A 44 -0.75 3.15 5.00
C LEU A 44 -1.60 4.30 4.45
N SER A 45 -2.00 4.23 3.18
CA SER A 45 -2.85 5.23 2.54
C SER A 45 -4.21 5.35 3.23
N LEU A 46 -4.79 4.24 3.70
CA LEU A 46 -6.01 4.25 4.50
C LEU A 46 -5.83 4.82 5.90
N GLN A 47 -4.62 4.76 6.46
CA GLN A 47 -4.31 5.31 7.77
C GLN A 47 -4.09 6.83 7.70
N PHE A 48 -3.42 7.30 6.64
CA PHE A 48 -3.07 8.69 6.46
C PHE A 48 -3.95 9.40 5.42
N HIS A 49 -5.15 8.89 5.13
CA HIS A 49 -6.05 9.54 4.18
C HIS A 49 -6.60 10.85 4.78
N PRO A 50 -6.58 11.98 4.05
CA PRO A 50 -7.05 13.27 4.57
C PRO A 50 -8.54 13.24 5.00
N ASP A 51 -9.39 12.48 4.30
CA ASP A 51 -10.82 12.33 4.65
C ASP A 51 -11.07 11.62 6.00
N ARG A 52 -10.06 11.02 6.63
CA ARG A 52 -10.21 10.30 7.91
C ARG A 52 -9.70 11.08 9.12
N CYS A 53 -9.28 12.33 8.92
CA CYS A 53 -8.80 13.21 9.98
C CYS A 53 -9.79 14.36 10.21
N ASP A 54 -10.48 14.33 11.35
CA ASP A 54 -11.41 15.38 11.78
C ASP A 54 -10.69 16.57 12.45
N ASP A 55 -9.42 16.41 12.79
CA ASP A 55 -8.58 17.41 13.47
C ASP A 55 -7.71 18.16 12.45
N ASP A 56 -7.97 19.45 12.25
CA ASP A 56 -7.28 20.31 11.28
C ASP A 56 -5.76 20.40 11.53
N THR A 57 -5.32 20.34 12.78
CA THR A 57 -3.88 20.40 13.10
C THR A 57 -3.15 19.12 12.67
N LYS A 58 -3.82 17.96 12.79
CA LYS A 58 -3.30 16.67 12.33
C LYS A 58 -3.45 16.50 10.83
N LYS A 59 -4.48 17.11 10.23
CA LYS A 59 -4.77 17.04 8.80
C LYS A 59 -3.57 17.45 7.96
N VAL A 60 -2.90 18.56 8.30
CA VAL A 60 -1.69 19.03 7.58
C VAL A 60 -0.57 17.99 7.60
N GLN A 61 -0.28 17.41 8.77
CA GLN A 61 0.76 16.37 8.89
C GLN A 61 0.37 15.07 8.18
N THR A 62 -0.90 14.68 8.27
CA THR A 62 -1.45 13.49 7.62
C THR A 62 -1.38 13.62 6.11
N THR A 63 -1.79 14.76 5.55
CA THR A 63 -1.69 15.06 4.12
C THR A 63 -0.24 15.03 3.65
N ALA A 64 0.69 15.63 4.40
CA ALA A 64 2.11 15.58 4.05
C ALA A 64 2.66 14.15 4.04
N LYS A 65 2.30 13.33 5.04
CA LYS A 65 2.66 11.89 5.08
C LYS A 65 2.08 11.14 3.89
N PHE A 66 0.82 11.39 3.54
CA PHE A 66 0.15 10.77 2.40
C PHE A 66 0.83 11.10 1.08
N GLN A 67 1.24 12.35 0.87
CA GLN A 67 1.97 12.79 -0.32
C GLN A 67 3.30 12.03 -0.44
N ILE A 68 4.08 11.94 0.64
CA ILE A 68 5.35 11.20 0.65
C ILE A 68 5.12 9.70 0.36
N LEU A 69 4.10 9.07 0.97
CA LEU A 69 3.75 7.68 0.70
C LEU A 69 3.38 7.45 -0.78
N SER A 70 2.60 8.36 -1.34
CA SER A 70 2.14 8.30 -2.72
C SER A 70 3.29 8.41 -3.71
N ARG A 71 4.22 9.33 -3.45
CA ARG A 71 5.46 9.50 -4.23
C ARG A 71 6.37 8.27 -4.15
N ALA A 72 6.57 7.73 -2.94
CA ALA A 72 7.35 6.50 -2.75
C ALA A 72 6.73 5.31 -3.51
N TYR A 73 5.40 5.16 -3.43
CA TYR A 73 4.69 4.13 -4.16
C TYR A 73 4.81 4.31 -5.67
N ALA A 74 4.71 5.52 -6.21
CA ALA A 74 4.80 5.74 -7.65
C ALA A 74 6.13 5.30 -8.26
N ILE A 75 7.24 5.46 -7.54
CA ILE A 75 8.54 4.96 -7.95
C ILE A 75 8.59 3.43 -7.84
N LEU A 76 8.19 2.88 -6.68
CA LEU A 76 8.32 1.44 -6.41
C LEU A 76 7.32 0.57 -7.20
N SER A 77 6.19 1.14 -7.61
CA SER A 77 5.15 0.46 -8.38
C SER A 77 5.49 0.31 -9.87
N ASP A 78 6.41 1.14 -10.37
CA ASP A 78 6.90 1.10 -11.75
C ASP A 78 8.22 0.33 -11.77
N GLU A 79 8.29 -0.74 -12.54
CA GLU A 79 9.46 -1.63 -12.57
C GLU A 79 10.72 -0.92 -13.07
N GLN A 80 10.58 0.00 -14.03
CA GLN A 80 11.72 0.75 -14.58
C GLN A 80 12.22 1.76 -13.57
N LYS A 81 11.32 2.53 -12.95
CA LYS A 81 11.69 3.52 -11.93
C LYS A 81 12.25 2.86 -10.68
N ARG A 82 11.70 1.72 -10.29
CA ARG A 82 12.21 0.91 -9.19
C ARG A 82 13.61 0.38 -9.46
N ALA A 83 13.89 -0.12 -10.67
CA ALA A 83 15.22 -0.60 -11.03
C ALA A 83 16.27 0.53 -10.91
N VAL A 84 15.95 1.71 -11.46
CA VAL A 84 16.82 2.90 -11.33
C VAL A 84 17.04 3.28 -9.87
N TYR A 85 16.00 3.24 -9.04
CA TYR A 85 16.13 3.50 -7.61
C TYR A 85 16.95 2.42 -6.88
N ASP A 86 16.78 1.15 -7.22
CA ASP A 86 17.52 0.04 -6.60
C ASP A 86 19.00 0.08 -6.95
N GLU A 87 19.36 0.54 -8.14
CA GLU A 87 20.76 0.70 -8.59
C GLU A 87 21.43 1.97 -8.03
N SER A 88 20.75 3.11 -8.11
CA SER A 88 21.35 4.41 -7.75
C SER A 88 21.13 4.81 -6.29
N GLY A 89 20.03 4.36 -5.68
CA GLY A 89 19.55 4.82 -4.38
C GLY A 89 19.05 6.28 -4.37
N ILE A 90 19.00 6.94 -5.52
CA ILE A 90 18.65 8.36 -5.66
C ILE A 90 17.21 8.49 -6.14
N VAL A 91 16.52 9.51 -5.63
CA VAL A 91 15.17 9.90 -6.05
C VAL A 91 15.28 11.25 -6.73
N ASP A 92 14.87 11.34 -8.00
CA ASP A 92 14.80 12.62 -8.71
C ASP A 92 13.49 13.35 -8.36
N ASP A 93 13.61 14.36 -7.51
CA ASP A 93 12.50 15.18 -7.03
C ASP A 93 11.78 15.93 -8.16
N ALA A 94 12.46 16.22 -9.28
CA ALA A 94 11.90 17.02 -10.37
C ALA A 94 10.86 16.25 -11.19
N GLU A 95 11.04 14.93 -11.34
CA GLU A 95 10.16 14.09 -12.15
C GLU A 95 8.86 13.70 -11.41
N ILE A 96 8.84 13.83 -10.09
CA ILE A 96 7.76 13.32 -9.22
C ILE A 96 6.73 14.42 -8.88
N CYS A 97 7.05 15.69 -9.13
CA CYS A 97 6.32 16.85 -8.59
C CYS A 97 5.12 17.33 -9.44
N SER A 98 4.63 16.55 -10.40
CA SER A 98 3.47 16.98 -11.19
C SER A 98 2.16 16.77 -10.43
N ASP A 99 1.85 17.75 -9.58
CA ASP A 99 0.54 18.10 -9.05
C ASP A 99 0.02 17.30 -7.84
N ASP A 100 0.05 17.91 -6.65
CA ASP A 100 -0.33 17.27 -5.38
C ASP A 100 -1.85 16.97 -5.29
N ALA A 101 -2.69 17.65 -6.08
CA ALA A 101 -4.13 17.40 -6.17
C ALA A 101 -4.48 16.11 -6.94
N TYR A 102 -3.58 15.65 -7.81
CA TYR A 102 -3.76 14.47 -8.66
C TYR A 102 -3.75 13.15 -7.89
N TRP A 103 -3.11 13.10 -6.71
CA TRP A 103 -2.94 11.86 -5.95
C TRP A 103 -4.23 11.27 -5.40
N LEU A 104 -5.21 12.11 -5.00
CA LEU A 104 -6.50 11.61 -4.51
C LEU A 104 -7.32 10.95 -5.61
N ASP A 105 -7.33 11.52 -6.81
CA ASP A 105 -8.00 10.93 -7.97
C ASP A 105 -7.34 9.63 -8.40
N LYS A 106 -6.00 9.61 -8.48
CA LYS A 106 -5.27 8.36 -8.77
C LYS A 106 -5.55 7.29 -7.71
N TRP A 107 -5.59 7.66 -6.44
CA TRP A 107 -5.87 6.71 -5.36
C TRP A 107 -7.28 6.11 -5.51
N ARG A 108 -8.29 6.92 -5.83
CA ARG A 108 -9.66 6.45 -6.11
C ARG A 108 -9.73 5.50 -7.31
N LEU A 109 -8.88 5.70 -8.32
CA LEU A 109 -8.78 4.80 -9.48
C LEU A 109 -8.12 3.46 -9.13
N ILE A 110 -7.06 3.49 -8.30
CA ILE A 110 -6.30 2.30 -7.89
C ILE A 110 -7.10 1.46 -6.86
N PHE A 111 -7.80 2.13 -5.95
CA PHE A 111 -8.56 1.55 -4.86
C PHE A 111 -10.01 2.01 -4.92
N LYS A 112 -10.78 1.36 -5.79
CA LYS A 112 -12.22 1.60 -5.89
C LYS A 112 -12.90 1.40 -4.54
N LYS A 113 -13.89 2.23 -4.25
CA LYS A 113 -14.66 2.15 -3.01
C LYS A 113 -15.34 0.77 -2.94
N VAL A 114 -15.08 0.05 -1.87
CA VAL A 114 -15.73 -1.24 -1.60
C VAL A 114 -17.23 -1.00 -1.43
N THR A 115 -18.04 -1.65 -2.26
CA THR A 115 -19.50 -1.60 -2.20
C THR A 115 -20.05 -2.74 -1.33
N LYS A 116 -21.32 -2.64 -0.95
CA LYS A 116 -22.00 -3.75 -0.25
C LYS A 116 -22.03 -5.00 -1.12
N GLU A 117 -22.24 -4.83 -2.42
CA GLU A 117 -22.22 -5.90 -3.41
C GLU A 117 -20.84 -6.60 -3.45
N ASP A 118 -19.73 -5.87 -3.38
CA ASP A 118 -18.39 -6.45 -3.32
C ASP A 118 -18.21 -7.32 -2.07
N ILE A 119 -18.74 -6.87 -0.92
CA ILE A 119 -18.70 -7.61 0.35
C ILE A 119 -19.55 -8.88 0.25
N ASP A 120 -20.77 -8.77 -0.31
CA ASP A 120 -21.68 -9.91 -0.45
C ASP A 120 -21.13 -10.95 -1.43
N ASN A 121 -20.61 -10.53 -2.57
CA ASN A 121 -19.94 -11.38 -3.55
C ASN A 121 -18.71 -12.09 -2.94
N PHE A 122 -17.94 -11.37 -2.13
CA PHE A 122 -16.82 -11.95 -1.38
C PHE A 122 -17.31 -13.03 -0.41
N ILE A 123 -18.30 -12.74 0.43
CA ILE A 123 -18.85 -13.70 1.40
C ILE A 123 -19.41 -14.94 0.70
N GLN A 124 -20.13 -14.79 -0.41
CA GLN A 124 -20.66 -15.92 -1.18
C GLN A 124 -19.55 -16.83 -1.71
N LYS A 125 -18.47 -16.25 -2.26
CA LYS A 125 -17.31 -16.99 -2.76
C LYS A 125 -16.64 -17.84 -1.66
N PHE A 126 -16.47 -17.28 -0.46
CA PHE A 126 -15.82 -17.99 0.63
C PHE A 126 -16.74 -18.95 1.38
N ARG A 127 -18.07 -18.70 1.42
CA ARG A 127 -19.05 -19.65 1.97
C ARG A 127 -18.99 -21.00 1.27
N GLY A 128 -18.96 -21.03 -0.06
CA GLY A 128 -18.86 -22.28 -0.81
C GLY A 128 -17.57 -23.05 -0.49
N ILE A 129 -16.44 -22.35 -0.44
CA ILE A 129 -15.12 -22.94 -0.13
C ILE A 129 -15.09 -23.52 1.29
N ILE A 130 -15.59 -22.78 2.28
CA ILE A 130 -15.62 -23.24 3.68
C ILE A 130 -16.51 -24.48 3.82
N THR A 131 -17.68 -24.50 3.18
CA THR A 131 -18.58 -25.66 3.21
C THR A 131 -17.91 -26.90 2.60
N ILE A 132 -17.22 -26.73 1.47
CA ILE A 132 -16.49 -27.83 0.81
C ILE A 132 -15.34 -28.33 1.69
N LEU A 133 -14.53 -27.44 2.27
CA LEU A 133 -13.43 -27.81 3.16
C LEU A 133 -13.93 -28.52 4.42
N LEU A 134 -15.03 -28.05 5.02
CA LEU A 134 -15.65 -28.71 6.17
C LEU A 134 -16.19 -30.10 5.79
N TYR A 135 -16.79 -30.25 4.60
CA TYR A 135 -17.26 -31.55 4.10
C TYR A 135 -16.10 -32.54 3.95
N TYR A 136 -15.01 -32.16 3.27
CA TYR A 136 -13.83 -33.01 3.12
C TYR A 136 -13.15 -33.33 4.44
N PHE A 137 -13.08 -32.36 5.36
CA PHE A 137 -12.54 -32.56 6.71
C PHE A 137 -13.38 -33.58 7.49
N PHE A 138 -14.70 -33.44 7.50
CA PHE A 138 -15.60 -34.37 8.21
C PHE A 138 -15.56 -35.77 7.60
N HIS A 139 -15.55 -35.89 6.27
CA HIS A 139 -15.49 -37.18 5.59
C HIS A 139 -14.15 -37.91 5.77
N SER A 140 -13.04 -37.17 5.84
CA SER A 140 -11.72 -37.73 6.11
C SER A 140 -11.59 -38.22 7.56
N VAL A 141 -12.19 -37.53 8.52
CA VAL A 141 -12.17 -37.94 9.94
C VAL A 141 -13.06 -39.16 10.17
N VAL A 142 -14.24 -39.22 9.54
CA VAL A 142 -15.17 -40.37 9.66
C VAL A 142 -14.65 -41.63 8.94
N ARG A 143 -13.82 -41.51 7.89
CA ARG A 143 -13.17 -42.67 7.26
C ARG A 143 -11.92 -43.18 7.99
N ALA A 144 -11.40 -42.42 8.94
CA ALA A 144 -10.18 -42.76 9.68
C ALA A 144 -10.46 -43.41 11.05
N VAL A 145 -11.75 -43.62 11.39
CA VAL A 145 -12.25 -44.34 12.57
C VAL A 145 -13.03 -45.56 12.11
#